data_AF-A0A9W8HNZ7-F1
#
_entry.id   AF-A0A9W8HNZ7-F1
#
_cell.length_a   1.000
_cell.length_b   1.000
_cell.length_c   1.000
_cell.angle_alpha   90.00
_cell.angle_beta   90.00
_cell.angle_gamma   90.00
#
_symmetry.space_group_name_H-M   'P 1'
#
loop_
_entity.id
_entity.type
_entity.pdbx_description
1 polymer ?
#
loop_
_entity_poly.entity_id
_entity_poly.type
_entity_poly.pdbx_seq_one_letter_code
_entity_poly.pdbx_strand_id
1 'polypeptide(L)'
;MSVASEAVEKYLAIPGERYSSSQQIKQAAATIYEAGVCVLCTLRFIPIPLGPIYHSTPVGEIYQALEIPEPIGDTDNARLPCRACLGILDHGHVKQVVQRYKQQMYDADDIFITVELPKSIYIRHRAMQLFCGDSSAILDSGAIDVKETIRYMISERLSAACNVEMAGDSEMRVDIVFGHQESASEHLFLFNRDKSSVKLKTFRKKGVIMTTGDSKTAVLSELAACSEDEFRAHVSCPPPAVSSTAEVSMVTMKRSSLFVGGRYLKL
;
A
#
# COMPACT_ATOMS: atom_id res chain seq x y z
N MET A 1 29.99 -10.13 5.85
CA MET A 1 28.52 -9.96 5.78
C MET A 1 28.20 -8.62 6.43
N SER A 2 27.39 -7.76 5.80
CA SER A 2 26.99 -6.48 6.41
C SER A 2 26.04 -6.75 7.58
N VAL A 3 26.02 -5.87 8.58
CA VAL A 3 25.13 -5.96 9.77
C VAL A 3 23.65 -6.07 9.36
N ALA A 4 23.30 -5.55 8.18
CA ALA A 4 21.94 -5.59 7.66
C ALA A 4 21.61 -6.86 6.86
N SER A 5 22.60 -7.54 6.24
CA SER A 5 22.43 -8.92 5.73
C SER A 5 22.02 -9.88 6.86
N GLU A 6 22.61 -9.70 8.04
CA GLU A 6 22.30 -10.51 9.24
C GLU A 6 20.90 -10.18 9.80
N ALA A 7 20.48 -8.90 9.71
CA ALA A 7 19.13 -8.49 10.08
C ALA A 7 18.07 -9.11 9.14
N VAL A 8 18.30 -9.09 7.82
CA VAL A 8 17.36 -9.70 6.87
C VAL A 8 17.33 -11.23 7.01
N GLU A 9 18.48 -11.88 7.18
CA GLU A 9 18.54 -13.32 7.47
C GLU A 9 17.81 -13.67 8.77
N LYS A 10 17.88 -12.82 9.80
CA LYS A 10 17.11 -12.99 11.03
C LYS A 10 15.59 -12.91 10.79
N TYR A 11 15.12 -12.05 9.88
CA TYR A 11 13.70 -12.01 9.47
C TYR A 11 13.30 -13.23 8.64
N LEU A 12 14.20 -13.75 7.81
CA LEU A 12 13.99 -14.97 7.02
C LEU A 12 14.08 -16.25 7.85
N ALA A 13 14.75 -16.20 9.01
CA ALA A 13 14.95 -17.31 9.93
C ALA A 13 13.83 -17.45 10.98
N ILE A 14 12.80 -16.60 10.96
CA ILE A 14 11.67 -16.72 11.89
C ILE A 14 10.97 -18.08 11.65
N PRO A 15 11.00 -19.02 12.62
CA PRO A 15 10.35 -20.31 12.47
C PRO A 15 8.85 -20.10 12.65
N GLY A 16 8.15 -19.92 11.54
CA GLY A 16 6.71 -20.10 11.49
C GLY A 16 6.41 -21.49 10.93
N GLU A 17 5.39 -22.17 11.45
CA GLU A 17 4.93 -23.52 11.07
C GLU A 17 4.65 -23.72 9.56
N ARG A 18 4.83 -22.70 8.71
CA ARG A 18 4.44 -22.66 7.31
C ARG A 18 5.57 -22.81 6.29
N TYR A 19 6.84 -22.69 6.69
CA TYR A 19 8.00 -22.90 5.79
C TYR A 19 9.01 -23.86 6.39
N SER A 20 9.45 -24.80 5.56
CA SER A 20 10.38 -25.86 5.94
C SER A 20 11.84 -25.42 5.81
N SER A 21 12.14 -24.39 5.00
CA SER A 21 13.50 -23.87 4.81
C SER A 21 13.54 -22.43 4.26
N SER A 22 14.63 -21.71 4.56
CA SER A 22 14.95 -20.39 3.97
C SER A 22 14.97 -20.40 2.43
N GLN A 23 15.33 -21.54 1.83
CA GLN A 23 15.38 -21.72 0.38
C GLN A 23 13.99 -21.66 -0.27
N GLN A 24 12.94 -22.17 0.40
CA GLN A 24 11.57 -22.05 -0.09
C GLN A 24 11.11 -20.58 -0.14
N ILE A 25 11.48 -19.78 0.85
CA ILE A 25 11.15 -18.34 0.90
C ILE A 25 11.85 -17.59 -0.24
N LYS A 26 13.12 -17.91 -0.53
CA LYS A 26 13.87 -17.29 -1.63
C LYS A 26 13.27 -17.66 -2.99
N GLN A 27 12.94 -18.94 -3.21
CA GLN A 27 12.29 -19.39 -4.45
C GLN A 27 10.93 -18.71 -4.65
N ALA A 28 10.13 -18.66 -3.59
CA ALA A 28 8.88 -17.92 -3.52
C ALA A 28 9.04 -16.44 -3.90
N ALA A 29 10.03 -15.79 -3.29
CA ALA A 29 10.34 -14.39 -3.54
C ALA A 29 10.75 -14.14 -5.00
N ALA A 30 11.55 -15.04 -5.58
CA ALA A 30 11.94 -14.99 -6.99
C ALA A 30 10.72 -15.11 -7.92
N THR A 31 9.82 -16.08 -7.69
CA THR A 31 8.59 -16.24 -8.49
C THR A 31 7.69 -15.00 -8.42
N ILE A 32 7.51 -14.40 -7.24
CA ILE A 32 6.73 -13.16 -7.09
C ILE A 32 7.42 -12.00 -7.81
N TYR A 33 8.75 -11.89 -7.71
CA TYR A 33 9.49 -10.81 -8.34
C TYR A 33 9.44 -10.90 -9.87
N GLU A 34 9.65 -12.09 -10.43
CA GLU A 34 9.52 -12.38 -11.88
C GLU A 34 8.13 -12.04 -12.42
N ALA A 35 7.10 -12.12 -11.58
CA ALA A 35 5.75 -11.69 -11.94
C ALA A 35 5.60 -10.17 -12.13
N GLY A 36 6.65 -9.36 -11.88
CA GLY A 36 6.68 -7.91 -12.06
C GLY A 36 6.30 -7.12 -10.80
N VAL A 37 6.64 -7.66 -9.63
CA VAL A 37 6.36 -7.09 -8.32
C VAL A 37 7.64 -6.50 -7.72
N CYS A 38 7.57 -5.31 -7.11
CA CYS A 38 8.75 -4.71 -6.46
C CYS A 38 9.14 -5.49 -5.20
N VAL A 39 10.42 -5.40 -4.82
CA VAL A 39 10.98 -6.17 -3.70
C VAL A 39 10.23 -5.95 -2.37
N LEU A 40 9.72 -4.75 -2.08
CA LEU A 40 8.93 -4.51 -0.87
C LEU A 40 7.55 -5.17 -0.92
N CYS A 41 6.92 -5.26 -2.10
CA CYS A 41 5.71 -6.06 -2.24
C CYS A 41 6.01 -7.55 -2.18
N THR A 42 7.16 -8.00 -2.70
CA THR A 42 7.62 -9.38 -2.52
C THR A 42 7.69 -9.74 -1.05
N LEU A 43 8.30 -8.88 -0.21
CA LEU A 43 8.33 -9.06 1.25
C LEU A 43 6.93 -9.20 1.87
N ARG A 44 5.93 -8.47 1.36
CA ARG A 44 4.56 -8.51 1.89
C ARG A 44 3.80 -9.80 1.59
N PHE A 45 4.13 -10.46 0.48
CA PHE A 45 3.48 -11.70 0.06
C PHE A 45 4.16 -12.95 0.63
N ILE A 46 5.37 -12.82 1.18
CA ILE A 46 6.04 -13.85 1.99
C ILE A 46 5.78 -13.56 3.49
N PRO A 47 5.98 -14.53 4.41
CA PRO A 47 5.53 -14.42 5.81
C PRO A 47 6.46 -13.55 6.67
N ILE A 48 6.92 -12.40 6.15
CA ILE A 48 7.80 -11.49 6.89
C ILE A 48 6.93 -10.42 7.54
N PRO A 49 6.93 -10.31 8.88
CA PRO A 49 6.14 -9.30 9.57
C PRO A 49 6.62 -7.89 9.22
N LEU A 50 5.71 -6.93 9.35
CA LEU A 50 6.04 -5.52 9.18
C LEU A 50 7.07 -5.09 10.22
N GLY A 51 8.08 -4.32 9.80
CA GLY A 51 9.17 -3.91 10.67
C GLY A 51 10.28 -3.16 9.95
N PRO A 52 11.46 -2.97 10.60
CA PRO A 52 12.58 -2.18 10.10
C PRO A 52 13.03 -2.51 8.67
N ILE A 53 12.85 -3.75 8.20
CA ILE A 53 13.20 -4.16 6.84
C ILE A 53 12.48 -3.33 5.76
N TYR A 54 11.30 -2.79 6.05
CA TYR A 54 10.52 -1.98 5.10
C TYR A 54 10.92 -0.50 5.06
N HIS A 55 11.67 -0.02 6.05
CA HIS A 55 11.98 1.41 6.20
C HIS A 55 13.48 1.70 6.30
N SER A 56 14.20 0.95 7.13
CA SER A 56 15.58 1.22 7.51
C SER A 56 16.59 0.43 6.69
N THR A 57 16.20 -0.71 6.13
CA THR A 57 17.11 -1.55 5.34
C THR A 57 17.26 -1.01 3.92
N PRO A 58 18.48 -0.72 3.44
CA PRO A 58 18.76 -0.44 2.05
C PRO A 58 18.18 -1.49 1.10
N VAL A 59 17.47 -1.03 0.07
CA VAL A 59 16.78 -1.90 -0.90
C VAL A 59 17.72 -2.93 -1.55
N GLY A 60 18.97 -2.56 -1.84
CA GLY A 60 19.99 -3.46 -2.39
C GLY A 60 20.31 -4.66 -1.49
N GLU A 61 20.28 -4.48 -0.16
CA GLU A 61 20.52 -5.57 0.79
C GLU A 61 19.33 -6.52 0.86
N ILE A 62 18.11 -6.02 0.62
CA ILE A 62 16.91 -6.85 0.50
C ILE A 62 17.00 -7.74 -0.74
N TYR A 63 17.44 -7.19 -1.88
CA TYR A 63 17.70 -7.97 -3.10
C TYR A 63 18.72 -9.08 -2.85
N GLN A 64 19.85 -8.73 -2.22
CA GLN A 64 20.91 -9.69 -1.91
C GLN A 64 20.41 -10.82 -1.00
N ALA A 65 19.69 -10.49 0.08
CA ALA A 65 19.23 -11.48 1.04
C ALA A 65 18.14 -12.42 0.49
N LEU A 66 17.32 -11.94 -0.46
CA LEU A 66 16.34 -12.75 -1.16
C LEU A 66 16.93 -13.52 -2.36
N GLU A 67 18.21 -13.30 -2.69
CA GLU A 67 18.88 -13.84 -3.88
C GLU A 67 18.16 -13.47 -5.20
N ILE A 68 17.56 -12.29 -5.23
CA ILE A 68 16.88 -11.74 -6.41
C ILE A 68 17.85 -10.81 -7.13
N PRO A 69 17.92 -10.85 -8.48
CA PRO A 69 18.78 -9.94 -9.22
C PRO A 69 18.39 -8.48 -8.92
N GLU A 70 19.33 -7.72 -8.36
CA GLU A 70 19.14 -6.28 -8.26
C GLU A 70 19.03 -5.72 -9.68
N PRO A 71 17.99 -4.94 -9.96
CA PRO A 71 17.78 -4.49 -11.31
C PRO A 71 18.90 -3.52 -11.71
N ILE A 72 19.57 -3.83 -12.82
CA ILE A 72 20.77 -3.14 -13.31
C ILE A 72 20.36 -1.82 -13.97
N GLY A 73 20.87 -0.68 -13.50
CA GLY A 73 20.81 0.61 -14.20
C GLY A 73 20.05 1.74 -13.50
N ASP A 74 20.65 2.92 -13.57
CA ASP A 74 20.18 4.25 -13.09
C ASP A 74 19.47 5.02 -14.21
N THR A 75 18.85 4.31 -15.17
CA THR A 75 18.07 4.96 -16.22
C THR A 75 16.64 5.13 -15.73
N ASP A 76 16.31 6.36 -15.35
CA ASP A 76 14.98 6.90 -15.05
C ASP A 76 13.88 6.57 -16.10
N ASN A 77 14.25 5.96 -17.22
CA ASN A 77 13.34 5.50 -18.27
C ASN A 77 13.33 3.97 -18.36
N ALA A 78 12.14 3.39 -18.19
CA ALA A 78 11.73 2.02 -18.52
C ALA A 78 11.71 0.93 -17.43
N ARG A 79 11.54 1.26 -16.14
CA ARG A 79 10.97 0.28 -15.19
C ARG A 79 9.47 0.46 -15.08
N LEU A 80 8.74 -0.57 -15.50
CA LEU A 80 7.30 -0.60 -15.32
C LEU A 80 6.99 -0.57 -13.80
N PRO A 81 6.02 0.25 -13.37
CA PRO A 81 5.53 0.27 -12.01
C PRO A 81 5.16 -1.14 -11.51
N CYS A 82 5.35 -1.35 -10.21
CA CYS A 82 4.99 -2.61 -9.55
C CYS A 82 3.54 -3.00 -9.83
N ARG A 83 3.32 -4.21 -10.34
CA ARG A 83 1.96 -4.72 -10.65
C ARG A 83 1.04 -4.81 -9.44
N ALA A 84 1.59 -4.92 -8.23
CA ALA A 84 0.82 -5.05 -7.00
C ALA A 84 0.51 -3.71 -6.32
N CYS A 85 1.49 -2.80 -6.20
CA CYS A 85 1.33 -1.54 -5.48
C CYS A 85 1.36 -0.29 -6.36
N LEU A 86 1.53 -0.42 -7.68
CA LEU A 86 1.58 0.71 -8.62
C LEU A 86 2.69 1.72 -8.28
N GLY A 87 3.75 1.29 -7.58
CA GLY A 87 4.82 2.18 -7.12
C GLY A 87 4.52 2.93 -5.81
N ILE A 88 3.41 2.65 -5.12
CA ILE A 88 3.07 3.33 -3.85
C ILE A 88 4.14 3.10 -2.78
N LEU A 89 4.75 1.92 -2.72
CA LEU A 89 5.80 1.58 -1.74
C LEU A 89 7.18 2.14 -2.13
N ASP A 90 7.24 3.20 -2.93
CA ASP A 90 8.50 3.88 -3.24
C ASP A 90 8.92 4.83 -2.10
N HIS A 91 10.22 4.82 -1.76
CA HIS A 91 10.79 5.77 -0.80
C HIS A 91 10.72 7.22 -1.29
N GLY A 92 10.62 7.46 -2.61
CA GLY A 92 10.35 8.79 -3.17
C GLY A 92 9.01 9.37 -2.70
N HIS A 93 7.94 8.58 -2.72
CA HIS A 93 6.64 9.01 -2.18
C HIS A 93 6.69 9.31 -0.69
N VAL A 94 7.39 8.49 0.10
CA VAL A 94 7.57 8.72 1.53
C VAL A 94 8.29 10.06 1.78
N LYS A 95 9.36 10.34 1.02
CA LYS A 95 10.08 11.63 1.09
C LYS A 95 9.16 12.80 0.70
N GLN A 96 8.35 12.66 -0.34
CA GLN A 96 7.41 13.68 -0.79
C GLN A 96 6.37 14.02 0.29
N VAL A 97 5.83 13.02 0.99
CA VAL A 97 4.89 13.23 2.11
C VAL A 97 5.57 14.01 3.24
N VAL A 98 6.77 13.60 3.66
CA VAL A 98 7.53 14.29 4.72
C VAL A 98 7.82 15.74 4.34
N GLN A 99 8.19 15.99 3.08
CA GLN A 99 8.42 17.35 2.60
C GLN A 99 7.16 18.20 2.68
N ARG A 100 6.02 17.68 2.22
CA ARG A 100 4.72 18.39 2.29
C ARG A 100 4.28 18.64 3.73
N TYR A 101 4.52 17.69 4.63
CA TYR A 101 4.26 17.86 6.06
C TYR A 101 5.06 19.03 6.63
N LYS A 102 6.37 19.07 6.37
CA LYS A 102 7.25 20.15 6.85
C LYS A 102 6.85 21.53 6.34
N GLN A 103 6.37 21.62 5.10
CA GLN A 103 5.95 22.89 4.48
C GLN A 103 4.72 23.52 5.15
N GLN A 104 3.88 22.74 5.80
CA GLN A 104 2.65 23.21 6.42
C GLN A 104 2.89 23.80 7.83
N MET A 105 4.09 23.60 8.41
CA MET A 105 4.56 24.23 9.66
C MET A 105 3.57 24.18 10.83
N TYR A 106 2.85 23.07 11.00
CA TYR A 106 2.00 22.89 12.17
C TYR A 106 2.82 22.53 13.40
N ASP A 107 2.39 23.07 14.54
CA ASP A 107 2.92 22.75 15.87
C ASP A 107 2.09 21.61 16.48
N ALA A 108 2.67 20.41 16.50
CA ALA A 108 2.07 19.21 17.05
C ALA A 108 3.18 18.24 17.50
N ASP A 109 3.07 17.76 18.75
CA ASP A 109 3.97 16.75 19.31
C ASP A 109 3.59 15.34 18.84
N ASP A 110 2.29 15.11 18.60
CA ASP A 110 1.74 13.85 18.12
C ASP A 110 0.88 14.04 16.85
N ILE A 111 0.78 12.98 16.05
CA ILE A 111 -0.05 12.95 14.83
C ILE A 111 -0.74 11.59 14.63
N PHE A 112 -1.91 11.64 13.99
CA PHE A 112 -2.64 10.48 13.50
C PHE A 112 -2.63 10.43 11.97
N ILE A 113 -2.05 9.38 11.38
CA ILE A 113 -1.94 9.24 9.93
C ILE A 113 -3.10 8.41 9.36
N THR A 114 -3.79 8.97 8.36
CA THR A 114 -4.77 8.27 7.54
C THR A 114 -4.29 8.18 6.10
N VAL A 115 -4.29 6.97 5.54
CA VAL A 115 -3.93 6.72 4.13
C VAL A 115 -5.15 6.25 3.34
N GLU A 116 -5.38 6.89 2.20
CA GLU A 116 -6.33 6.48 1.17
C GLU A 116 -5.56 6.03 -0.09
N LEU A 117 -5.92 4.85 -0.60
CA LEU A 117 -5.27 4.22 -1.75
C LEU A 117 -6.23 4.16 -2.94
N PRO A 118 -5.71 4.10 -4.19
CA PRO A 118 -6.51 3.79 -5.36
C PRO A 118 -7.26 2.47 -5.16
N LYS A 119 -8.52 2.41 -5.57
CA LYS A 119 -9.37 1.21 -5.38
C LYS A 119 -8.85 -0.02 -6.12
N SER A 120 -8.15 0.20 -7.23
CA SER A 120 -7.43 -0.83 -7.99
C SER A 120 -6.46 -1.64 -7.14
N ILE A 121 -5.89 -1.06 -6.08
CA ILE A 121 -4.98 -1.75 -5.18
C ILE A 121 -5.64 -2.96 -4.52
N TYR A 122 -6.93 -2.89 -4.18
CA TYR A 122 -7.63 -4.03 -3.58
C TYR A 122 -7.82 -5.17 -4.58
N ILE A 123 -8.09 -4.84 -5.86
CA ILE A 123 -8.20 -5.80 -6.96
C ILE A 123 -6.85 -6.46 -7.21
N ARG A 124 -5.79 -5.65 -7.35
CA ARG A 124 -4.43 -6.12 -7.61
C ARG A 124 -3.87 -6.95 -6.46
N HIS A 125 -4.17 -6.60 -5.22
CA HIS A 125 -3.81 -7.40 -4.06
C HIS A 125 -4.48 -8.77 -4.11
N ARG A 126 -5.79 -8.85 -4.38
CA ARG A 126 -6.50 -10.13 -4.51
C ARG A 126 -5.95 -10.98 -5.66
N ALA A 127 -5.72 -10.39 -6.83
CA ALA A 127 -5.12 -11.08 -7.98
C ALA A 127 -3.72 -11.64 -7.67
N MET A 128 -2.91 -10.91 -6.90
CA MET A 128 -1.63 -11.41 -6.43
C MET A 128 -1.77 -12.54 -5.40
N GLN A 129 -2.75 -12.48 -4.49
CA GLN A 129 -3.02 -13.59 -3.57
C GLN A 129 -3.38 -14.87 -4.32
N LEU A 130 -4.23 -14.77 -5.35
CA LEU A 130 -4.61 -15.89 -6.21
C LEU A 130 -3.40 -16.45 -6.97
N PHE A 131 -2.56 -15.57 -7.55
CA PHE A 131 -1.32 -15.98 -8.22
C PHE A 131 -0.33 -16.72 -7.29
N CYS A 132 -0.19 -16.23 -6.05
CA CYS A 132 0.67 -16.88 -5.05
C CYS A 132 0.11 -18.23 -4.61
N GLY A 133 -1.21 -18.34 -4.45
CA GLY A 133 -1.90 -19.59 -4.12
C GLY A 133 -1.78 -20.66 -5.18
N ASP A 134 -1.94 -20.31 -6.47
CA ASP A 134 -1.83 -21.25 -7.59
C ASP A 134 -0.42 -21.80 -7.79
N SER A 135 0.58 -20.97 -7.49
CA SER A 135 1.99 -21.30 -7.73
C SER A 135 2.49 -22.41 -6.78
N SER A 136 1.63 -22.96 -5.91
CA SER A 136 1.94 -23.96 -4.86
C SER A 136 3.04 -23.57 -3.87
N ALA A 137 3.69 -22.42 -4.08
CA ALA A 137 4.88 -22.00 -3.37
C ALA A 137 4.59 -21.24 -2.08
N ILE A 138 3.40 -20.66 -1.89
CA ILE A 138 3.19 -19.63 -0.85
C ILE A 138 1.71 -19.53 -0.44
N LEU A 139 1.39 -20.16 0.70
CA LEU A 139 0.44 -19.71 1.74
C LEU A 139 -1.04 -19.48 1.40
N ASP A 140 -1.87 -19.95 2.32
CA ASP A 140 -3.05 -19.24 2.82
C ASP A 140 -2.58 -17.84 3.33
N SER A 141 -2.58 -16.86 2.41
CA SER A 141 -1.72 -15.69 2.48
C SER A 141 -2.11 -14.73 3.61
N GLY A 142 -1.32 -14.70 4.69
CA GLY A 142 -1.31 -13.62 5.68
C GLY A 142 -0.62 -12.37 5.14
N ALA A 143 -0.84 -12.05 3.86
CA ALA A 143 -0.14 -10.98 3.17
C ALA A 143 -0.47 -9.63 3.81
N ILE A 144 0.57 -8.83 4.09
CA ILE A 144 0.39 -7.52 4.72
C ILE A 144 -0.27 -6.56 3.73
N ASP A 145 -1.23 -5.76 4.17
CA ASP A 145 -1.91 -4.77 3.33
C ASP A 145 -0.92 -3.68 2.87
N VAL A 146 -1.06 -3.20 1.61
CA VAL A 146 -0.27 -2.07 1.08
C VAL A 146 -0.42 -0.87 2.01
N LYS A 147 -1.65 -0.61 2.48
CA LYS A 147 -2.02 0.51 3.33
C LYS A 147 -1.27 0.48 4.64
N GLU A 148 -1.17 -0.68 5.25
CA GLU A 148 -0.45 -0.86 6.51
C GLU A 148 1.04 -0.62 6.31
N THR A 149 1.59 -1.19 5.24
CA THR A 149 3.01 -1.06 4.90
C THR A 149 3.41 0.40 4.63
N ILE A 150 2.68 1.11 3.76
CA ILE A 150 3.00 2.50 3.43
C ILE A 150 2.77 3.43 4.63
N ARG A 151 1.72 3.17 5.44
CA ARG A 151 1.47 3.92 6.67
C ARG A 151 2.63 3.76 7.62
N TYR A 152 3.13 2.55 7.83
CA TYR A 152 4.32 2.30 8.66
C TYR A 152 5.55 3.03 8.12
N MET A 153 5.87 2.88 6.83
CA MET A 153 7.02 3.56 6.22
C MET A 153 6.98 5.10 6.38
N ILE A 154 5.79 5.70 6.23
CA ILE A 154 5.57 7.13 6.42
C ILE A 154 5.68 7.52 7.89
N SER A 155 5.09 6.71 8.79
CA SER A 155 5.11 6.95 10.23
C SER A 155 6.54 7.01 10.78
N GLU A 156 7.35 6.00 10.46
CA GLU A 156 8.76 5.93 10.85
C GLU A 156 9.54 7.13 10.30
N ARG A 157 9.31 7.50 9.03
CA ARG A 157 10.02 8.63 8.42
C ARG A 157 9.63 9.97 9.02
N LEU A 158 8.34 10.18 9.32
CA LEU A 158 7.87 11.41 9.93
C LEU A 158 8.38 11.53 11.36
N SER A 159 8.31 10.46 12.15
CA SER A 159 8.85 10.44 13.51
C SER A 159 10.33 10.78 13.52
N ALA A 160 11.13 10.13 12.67
CA ALA A 160 12.57 10.40 12.58
C ALA A 160 12.90 11.81 12.03
N ALA A 161 12.14 12.34 11.07
CA ALA A 161 12.48 13.58 10.38
C ALA A 161 11.87 14.85 10.99
N CYS A 162 10.80 14.70 11.79
CA CYS A 162 10.04 15.80 12.37
C CYS A 162 9.91 15.72 13.89
N ASN A 163 10.43 14.66 14.53
CA ASN A 163 10.33 14.43 15.97
C ASN A 163 8.88 14.46 16.49
N VAL A 164 8.00 13.75 15.78
CA VAL A 164 6.58 13.61 16.13
C VAL A 164 6.25 12.18 16.53
N GLU A 165 5.34 12.02 17.50
CA GLU A 165 4.86 10.72 17.95
C GLU A 165 3.62 10.29 17.17
N MET A 166 3.47 8.97 16.93
CA MET A 166 2.28 8.44 16.28
C MET A 166 1.24 8.08 17.34
N ALA A 167 0.17 8.85 17.45
CA ALA A 167 -0.92 8.60 18.39
C ALA A 167 -2.23 8.34 17.64
N GLY A 168 -2.96 7.30 18.06
CA GLY A 168 -4.23 6.88 17.43
C GLY A 168 -5.37 7.88 17.64
N ASP A 169 -5.27 8.66 18.71
CA ASP A 169 -6.23 9.60 19.26
C ASP A 169 -5.75 11.06 19.18
N SER A 170 -4.63 11.32 18.50
CA SER A 170 -4.11 12.67 18.26
C SER A 170 -5.17 13.59 17.66
N GLU A 171 -5.21 14.81 18.19
CA GLU A 171 -6.01 15.91 17.66
C GLU A 171 -5.57 16.35 16.26
N MET A 172 -4.29 16.12 15.94
CA MET A 172 -3.69 16.42 14.66
C MET A 172 -3.73 15.20 13.74
N ARG A 173 -4.48 15.31 12.65
CA ARG A 173 -4.64 14.27 11.62
C ARG A 173 -3.90 14.65 10.34
N VAL A 174 -3.15 13.71 9.78
CA VAL A 174 -2.52 13.81 8.46
C VAL A 174 -3.21 12.84 7.51
N ASP A 175 -3.99 13.39 6.59
CA ASP A 175 -4.69 12.66 5.53
C ASP A 175 -3.80 12.61 4.28
N ILE A 176 -3.48 11.40 3.81
CA ILE A 176 -2.63 11.15 2.65
C ILE A 176 -3.44 10.37 1.63
N VAL A 177 -3.58 10.92 0.43
CA VAL A 177 -4.37 10.32 -0.64
C VAL A 177 -3.47 10.01 -1.82
N PHE A 178 -3.47 8.74 -2.22
CA PHE A 178 -2.82 8.26 -3.43
C PHE A 178 -3.83 8.11 -4.57
N GLY A 179 -3.44 8.52 -5.76
CA GLY A 179 -4.22 8.41 -6.99
C GLY A 179 -3.49 7.62 -8.07
N HIS A 180 -4.23 6.96 -8.94
CA HIS A 180 -3.68 6.33 -10.13
C HIS A 180 -4.74 6.27 -11.23
N GLN A 181 -4.59 7.11 -12.25
CA GLN A 181 -5.61 7.33 -13.27
C GLN A 181 -5.75 6.14 -14.23
N GLU A 182 -4.65 5.52 -14.63
CA GLU A 182 -4.63 4.41 -15.59
C GLU A 182 -5.43 3.19 -15.08
N SER A 183 -5.38 2.92 -13.77
CA SER A 183 -6.12 1.81 -13.15
C SER A 183 -7.46 2.23 -12.52
N ALA A 184 -7.94 3.46 -12.74
CA ALA A 184 -9.08 4.01 -12.00
C ALA A 184 -10.40 3.25 -12.24
N SER A 185 -10.48 2.42 -13.27
CA SER A 185 -11.65 1.63 -13.65
C SER A 185 -11.57 0.15 -13.27
N GLU A 186 -10.45 -0.34 -12.74
CA GLU A 186 -10.22 -1.78 -12.51
C GLU A 186 -11.20 -2.41 -11.53
N HIS A 187 -11.79 -1.65 -10.61
CA HIS A 187 -12.76 -2.17 -9.64
C HIS A 187 -14.19 -2.20 -10.19
N LEU A 188 -14.46 -1.57 -11.33
CA LEU A 188 -15.84 -1.38 -11.83
C LEU A 188 -16.52 -2.70 -12.24
N PHE A 189 -15.76 -3.73 -12.62
CA PHE A 189 -16.35 -5.03 -12.97
C PHE A 189 -17.11 -5.66 -11.79
N LEU A 190 -16.69 -5.39 -10.55
CA LEU A 190 -17.35 -5.92 -9.36
C LEU A 190 -18.82 -5.50 -9.28
N PHE A 191 -19.14 -4.30 -9.74
CA PHE A 191 -20.49 -3.74 -9.69
C PHE A 191 -21.37 -4.11 -10.89
N ASN A 192 -20.74 -4.61 -11.97
CA ASN A 192 -21.43 -5.04 -13.18
C ASN A 192 -21.83 -6.52 -13.13
N ARG A 193 -21.53 -7.22 -12.02
CA ARG A 193 -21.90 -8.63 -11.80
C ARG A 193 -23.40 -8.74 -11.52
N ASP A 194 -24.02 -9.82 -12.02
CA ASP A 194 -25.45 -10.12 -11.79
C ASP A 194 -25.81 -10.22 -10.30
N LYS A 195 -24.87 -10.70 -9.49
CA LYS A 195 -25.02 -10.88 -8.03
C LYS A 195 -24.57 -9.67 -7.19
N SER A 196 -24.19 -8.55 -7.82
CA SER A 196 -23.72 -7.37 -7.08
C SER A 196 -24.82 -6.83 -6.16
N SER A 197 -24.50 -6.65 -4.89
CA SER A 197 -25.43 -6.06 -3.91
C SER A 197 -25.51 -4.52 -4.05
N VAL A 198 -24.46 -3.92 -4.60
CA VAL A 198 -24.34 -2.48 -4.83
C VAL A 198 -24.48 -2.17 -6.32
N LYS A 199 -25.40 -1.26 -6.67
CA LYS A 199 -25.51 -0.73 -8.03
C LYS A 199 -24.91 0.67 -8.09
N LEU A 200 -23.97 0.87 -9.01
CA LEU A 200 -23.42 2.19 -9.30
C LEU A 200 -24.50 3.09 -9.90
N LYS A 201 -24.72 4.24 -9.26
CA LYS A 201 -25.64 5.26 -9.76
C LYS A 201 -24.88 6.55 -9.98
N THR A 202 -24.79 6.96 -11.24
CA THR A 202 -24.20 8.24 -11.63
C THR A 202 -25.31 9.26 -11.77
N PHE A 203 -25.28 10.33 -10.96
CA PHE A 203 -26.22 11.44 -11.07
C PHE A 203 -25.50 12.77 -10.96
N ARG A 204 -26.10 13.82 -11.51
CA ARG A 204 -25.54 15.18 -11.47
C ARG A 204 -26.18 15.96 -10.33
N LYS A 205 -25.37 16.47 -9.39
CA LYS A 205 -25.83 17.35 -8.31
C LYS A 205 -25.00 18.62 -8.31
N LYS A 206 -25.67 19.78 -8.42
CA LYS A 206 -25.02 21.11 -8.48
C LYS A 206 -23.91 21.19 -9.56
N GLY A 207 -24.18 20.63 -10.74
CA GLY A 207 -23.22 20.66 -11.86
C GLY A 207 -22.12 19.59 -11.82
N VAL A 208 -21.90 18.94 -10.67
CA VAL A 208 -20.89 17.89 -10.46
C VAL A 208 -21.49 16.51 -10.70
N ILE A 209 -20.80 15.66 -11.46
CA ILE A 209 -21.16 14.25 -11.63
C ILE A 209 -20.74 13.51 -10.36
N MET A 210 -21.71 12.92 -9.66
CA MET A 210 -21.49 12.11 -8.47
C MET A 210 -21.86 10.66 -8.78
N THR A 211 -20.96 9.74 -8.43
CA THR A 211 -21.21 8.30 -8.52
C THR A 211 -21.42 7.76 -7.12
N THR A 212 -22.66 7.36 -6.80
CA THR A 212 -22.98 6.68 -5.54
C THR A 212 -22.81 5.17 -5.71
N GLY A 213 -22.32 4.52 -4.66
CA GLY A 213 -21.98 3.09 -4.65
C GLY A 213 -20.49 2.82 -4.90
N ASP A 214 -19.73 3.81 -5.36
CA ASP A 214 -18.30 3.68 -5.64
C ASP A 214 -17.44 4.09 -4.42
N SER A 215 -17.72 3.52 -3.24
CA SER A 215 -16.91 3.73 -2.03
C SER A 215 -15.90 2.60 -1.82
N LYS A 216 -14.82 2.86 -1.07
CA LYS A 216 -13.89 1.82 -0.64
C LYS A 216 -14.61 0.64 0.02
N THR A 217 -15.55 0.92 0.92
CA THR A 217 -16.29 -0.10 1.66
C THR A 217 -17.14 -0.97 0.73
N ALA A 218 -17.75 -0.37 -0.29
CA ALA A 218 -18.51 -1.11 -1.29
C ALA A 218 -17.60 -2.01 -2.15
N VAL A 219 -16.43 -1.51 -2.59
CA VAL A 219 -15.45 -2.31 -3.33
C VAL A 219 -14.99 -3.52 -2.53
N LEU A 220 -14.64 -3.34 -1.25
CA LEU A 220 -14.21 -4.44 -0.39
C LEU A 220 -15.33 -5.45 -0.14
N SER A 221 -16.56 -4.99 0.06
CA SER A 221 -17.74 -5.85 0.23
C SER A 221 -18.01 -6.69 -1.03
N GLU A 222 -18.03 -6.06 -2.20
CA GLU A 222 -18.27 -6.76 -3.47
C GLU A 222 -17.11 -7.71 -3.84
N LEU A 223 -15.87 -7.32 -3.52
CA LEU A 223 -14.71 -8.18 -3.70
C LEU A 223 -14.77 -9.43 -2.81
N ALA A 224 -15.22 -9.29 -1.55
CA ALA A 224 -15.41 -10.42 -0.64
C ALA A 224 -16.55 -11.35 -1.09
N ALA A 225 -17.59 -10.80 -1.72
CA ALA A 225 -18.68 -11.56 -2.33
C ALA A 225 -18.33 -12.12 -3.73
N CYS A 226 -17.14 -11.82 -4.26
CA CYS A 226 -16.68 -12.31 -5.56
C CYS A 226 -16.10 -13.71 -5.43
N SER A 227 -16.67 -14.68 -6.15
CA SER A 227 -16.06 -16.00 -6.25
C SER A 227 -14.76 -15.93 -7.04
N GLU A 228 -13.86 -16.88 -6.79
CA GLU A 228 -12.57 -16.94 -7.46
C GLU A 228 -12.70 -17.09 -8.98
N ASP A 229 -13.58 -17.98 -9.45
CA ASP A 229 -13.84 -18.19 -10.88
C ASP A 229 -14.37 -16.92 -11.56
N GLU A 230 -15.32 -16.23 -10.91
CA GLU A 230 -15.86 -14.96 -11.41
C GLU A 230 -14.76 -13.87 -11.45
N PHE A 231 -13.87 -13.84 -10.47
CA PHE A 231 -12.75 -12.89 -10.42
C PHE A 231 -11.76 -13.16 -11.56
N ARG A 232 -11.33 -14.42 -11.75
CA ARG A 232 -10.38 -14.83 -12.79
C ARG A 232 -10.91 -14.63 -14.20
N ALA A 233 -12.23 -14.68 -14.39
CA ALA A 233 -12.86 -14.37 -15.67
C ALA A 233 -12.70 -12.89 -16.08
N HIS A 234 -12.47 -11.99 -15.13
CA HIS A 234 -12.38 -10.55 -15.37
C HIS A 234 -10.98 -9.96 -15.15
N VAL A 235 -10.16 -10.59 -14.31
CA VAL A 235 -8.86 -10.05 -13.88
C VAL A 235 -7.77 -11.11 -14.06
N SER A 236 -6.67 -10.73 -14.73
CA SER A 236 -5.51 -11.61 -14.84
C SER A 236 -4.80 -11.77 -13.50
N CYS A 237 -4.34 -12.98 -13.21
CA CYS A 237 -3.52 -13.32 -12.04
C CYS A 237 -2.19 -13.89 -12.55
N PRO A 238 -1.09 -13.12 -12.56
CA PRO A 238 -0.88 -11.85 -11.88
C PRO A 238 -1.52 -10.64 -12.60
N PRO A 239 -1.72 -9.50 -11.91
CA PRO A 239 -2.25 -8.29 -12.51
C PRO A 239 -1.43 -7.81 -13.71
N PRO A 240 -2.06 -7.12 -14.68
CA PRO A 240 -1.34 -6.59 -15.82
C PRO A 240 -0.38 -5.47 -15.41
N ALA A 241 0.72 -5.34 -16.16
CA ALA A 241 1.61 -4.20 -16.04
C ALA A 241 0.89 -2.90 -16.40
N VAL A 242 1.32 -1.82 -15.77
CA VAL A 242 0.87 -0.45 -16.05
C VAL A 242 2.04 0.37 -16.53
N SER A 243 1.76 1.46 -17.23
CA SER A 243 2.77 2.39 -17.73
C SER A 243 3.12 3.51 -16.74
N SER A 244 2.17 3.90 -15.89
CA SER A 244 2.30 5.04 -14.97
C SER A 244 2.39 4.61 -13.50
N THR A 245 3.13 5.38 -12.70
CA THR A 245 3.18 5.18 -11.25
C THR A 245 2.00 5.89 -10.59
N ALA A 246 1.52 5.32 -9.48
CA ALA A 246 0.62 6.05 -8.59
C ALA A 246 1.33 7.29 -8.04
N GLU A 247 0.56 8.33 -7.74
CA GLU A 247 1.06 9.60 -7.24
C GLU A 247 0.46 9.92 -5.87
N VAL A 248 1.19 10.70 -5.07
CA VAL A 248 0.64 11.33 -3.87
C VAL A 248 -0.22 12.52 -4.31
N SER A 249 -1.51 12.30 -4.53
CA SER A 249 -2.45 13.31 -5.00
C SER A 249 -2.69 14.40 -3.96
N MET A 250 -2.75 14.06 -2.67
CA MET A 250 -3.04 15.03 -1.62
C MET A 250 -2.36 14.65 -0.30
N VAL A 251 -1.83 15.66 0.40
CA VAL A 251 -1.43 15.58 1.81
C VAL A 251 -2.11 16.75 2.52
N THR A 252 -3.03 16.45 3.43
CA THR A 252 -3.80 17.45 4.16
C THR A 252 -3.65 17.24 5.65
N MET A 253 -3.38 18.32 6.38
CA MET A 253 -3.31 18.32 7.82
C MET A 253 -4.57 18.98 8.38
N LYS A 254 -5.17 18.35 9.37
CA LYS A 254 -6.39 18.80 10.03
C LYS A 254 -6.20 18.70 11.54
N ARG A 255 -6.43 19.79 12.25
CA ARG A 255 -6.52 19.77 13.71
C ARG A 255 -7.98 19.70 14.14
N SER A 256 -8.27 19.00 15.22
CA SER A 256 -9.57 19.08 15.90
C SER A 256 -9.91 20.53 16.26
N SER A 257 -11.21 20.81 16.38
CA SER A 257 -11.65 22.15 16.74
C SER A 257 -11.23 22.49 18.17
N LEU A 258 -10.60 23.66 18.33
CA LEU A 258 -10.29 24.23 19.63
C LEU A 258 -11.48 25.08 20.11
N PHE A 259 -11.93 24.84 21.34
CA PHE A 259 -13.04 25.57 21.93
C PHE A 259 -12.50 26.60 22.92
N VAL A 260 -12.73 27.89 22.63
CA VAL A 260 -12.38 28.98 23.54
C VAL A 260 -13.63 29.41 24.29
N GLY A 261 -13.65 29.18 25.61
CA GLY A 261 -14.71 29.64 26.50
C GLY A 261 -14.42 31.03 27.06
N GLY A 262 -15.43 31.90 27.09
CA GLY A 262 -15.32 33.23 27.70
C GLY A 262 -16.67 33.90 27.91
N ARG A 263 -16.69 34.96 28.74
CA ARG A 263 -17.84 35.87 28.85
C ARG A 263 -17.49 37.15 28.08
N TYR A 264 -18.33 37.55 27.13
CA TYR A 264 -18.19 38.87 26.51
C TYR A 264 -19.04 39.88 27.29
N LEU A 265 -18.48 41.04 27.59
CA LEU A 265 -19.23 42.18 28.11
C LEU A 265 -19.81 42.93 26.92
N LYS A 266 -21.14 43.02 26.87
CA LYS A 266 -21.85 43.88 25.92
C LYS A 266 -22.03 45.25 26.58
N LEU A 267 -21.32 46.27 26.07
CA LEU A 267 -21.49 47.67 26.49
C LEU A 267 -22.69 48.30 25.80
#